data_AF-A0A0A9Y1D2-F1
#
_entry.id   AF-A0A0A9Y1D2-F1
#
_cell.length_a   1.000
_cell.length_b   1.000
_cell.length_c   1.000
_cell.angle_alpha   90.00
_cell.angle_beta   90.00
_cell.angle_gamma   90.00
#
_symmetry.space_group_name_H-M   'P 1'
#
loop_
_entity.id
_entity.type
_entity.pdbx_description
1 polymer ?
#
loop_
_entity_poly.entity_id
_entity_poly.type
_entity_poly.pdbx_seq_one_letter_code
_entity_poly.pdbx_strand_id
1 'polypeptide(L)'
;METEEHGGTTRKAIQLHKIVILDEADSMTSAAQQALRRTMELHSSTTRFAFACNNSNKIIEPIQSRCAVVRFSKLSNVDILKRLVHVIHEEKVAYSDDGLEAILYLAEGDLRQAMNALQATFTGYGLVNADNVFKVCDQPHPVLVENILRACLLHKDLQEAHKEMQRLLHRGYAPADVLSTFFRLAQTHVKLFSS
;
A
#
# COMPACT_ATOMS: atom_id res chain seq x y z
N MET A 1 -47.16 40.58 34.01
CA MET A 1 -45.83 40.17 34.48
C MET A 1 -45.64 38.73 34.08
N GLU A 2 -44.75 38.54 33.13
CA GLU A 2 -43.91 37.33 32.88
C GLU A 2 -44.68 35.99 32.71
N THR A 3 -45.05 35.57 31.49
CA THR A 3 -44.23 34.83 30.49
C THR A 3 -43.36 33.73 31.07
N GLU A 4 -43.76 32.47 30.87
CA GLU A 4 -42.82 31.36 30.63
C GLU A 4 -43.38 30.44 29.53
N GLU A 5 -42.94 30.71 28.31
CA GLU A 5 -43.04 29.81 27.17
C GLU A 5 -42.34 28.50 27.52
N HIS A 6 -43.08 27.40 27.49
CA HIS A 6 -42.51 26.06 27.55
C HIS A 6 -41.77 25.78 26.24
N GLY A 7 -40.47 26.13 26.23
CA GLY A 7 -39.51 25.77 25.21
C GLY A 7 -39.34 24.25 25.14
N GLY A 8 -40.22 23.60 24.37
CA GLY A 8 -40.05 22.22 23.95
C GLY A 8 -38.74 22.09 23.18
N THR A 9 -37.71 21.54 23.81
CA THR A 9 -36.46 21.17 23.15
C THR A 9 -36.79 20.07 22.14
N THR A 10 -37.01 20.45 20.88
CA THR A 10 -37.19 19.52 19.76
C THR A 10 -35.90 18.70 19.65
N ARG A 11 -35.92 17.45 20.11
CA ARG A 11 -34.88 16.47 19.79
C ARG A 11 -34.81 16.39 18.28
N LYS A 12 -33.77 16.99 17.68
CA LYS A 12 -33.51 16.91 16.25
C LYS A 12 -33.37 15.42 15.93
N ALA A 13 -34.37 14.84 15.28
CA ALA A 13 -34.34 13.43 14.89
C ALA A 13 -33.07 13.23 14.05
N ILE A 14 -32.19 12.34 14.49
CA ILE A 14 -31.00 11.97 13.71
C ILE A 14 -31.52 11.32 12.44
N GLN A 15 -31.44 12.04 11.32
CA GLN A 15 -31.85 11.52 10.03
C GLN A 15 -30.82 10.50 9.57
N LEU A 16 -31.09 9.24 9.87
CA LEU A 16 -30.27 8.11 9.42
C LEU A 16 -30.47 7.94 7.91
N HIS A 17 -29.42 8.20 7.14
CA HIS A 17 -29.38 7.87 5.72
C HIS A 17 -28.92 6.41 5.55
N LYS A 18 -29.49 5.73 4.56
CA LYS A 18 -28.93 4.46 4.06
C LYS A 18 -27.58 4.76 3.41
N ILE A 19 -26.64 3.82 3.49
CA ILE A 19 -25.32 3.95 2.84
C ILE A 19 -25.16 2.82 1.83
N VAL A 20 -24.77 3.16 0.61
CA VAL A 20 -24.37 2.22 -0.43
C VAL A 20 -22.88 2.40 -0.67
N ILE A 21 -22.11 1.33 -0.48
CA ILE A 21 -20.66 1.32 -0.72
C ILE A 21 -20.41 0.53 -2.01
N LEU A 22 -19.72 1.16 -2.94
CA LEU A 22 -19.27 0.56 -4.19
C LEU A 22 -17.75 0.50 -4.14
N ASP A 23 -17.23 -0.69 -3.86
CA ASP A 23 -15.80 -0.97 -3.92
C ASP A 23 -15.37 -1.26 -5.35
N GLU A 24 -14.11 -0.98 -5.68
CA GLU A 24 -13.55 -1.09 -7.03
C GLU A 24 -14.40 -0.39 -8.10
N ALA A 25 -14.93 0.79 -7.79
CA ALA A 25 -15.84 1.53 -8.67
C ALA A 25 -15.21 1.88 -10.04
N ASP A 26 -13.88 1.89 -10.12
CA ASP A 26 -13.12 2.07 -11.36
C ASP A 26 -13.15 0.85 -12.30
N SER A 27 -13.65 -0.29 -11.83
CA SER A 27 -13.97 -1.47 -12.66
C SER A 27 -15.39 -1.42 -13.24
N MET A 28 -16.24 -0.47 -12.82
CA MET A 28 -17.60 -0.33 -13.37
C MET A 28 -17.58 0.26 -14.78
N THR A 29 -18.43 -0.29 -15.65
CA THR A 29 -18.62 0.27 -17.00
C THR A 29 -19.18 1.69 -16.94
N SER A 30 -18.79 2.53 -17.90
CA SER A 30 -19.31 3.91 -17.99
C SER A 30 -20.83 3.95 -18.09
N ALA A 31 -21.46 2.98 -18.77
CA ALA A 31 -22.92 2.87 -18.86
C ALA A 31 -23.58 2.63 -17.49
N ALA A 32 -23.01 1.74 -16.67
CA ALA A 32 -23.50 1.48 -15.32
C ALA A 32 -23.34 2.71 -14.42
N GLN A 33 -22.21 3.41 -14.51
CA GLN A 33 -22.00 4.66 -13.78
C GLN A 33 -22.99 5.76 -14.20
N GLN A 34 -23.29 5.89 -15.50
CA GLN A 34 -24.28 6.85 -16.01
C GLN A 34 -25.69 6.54 -15.50
N ALA A 35 -26.06 5.26 -15.42
CA ALA A 35 -27.34 4.85 -14.83
C ALA A 35 -27.40 5.18 -13.32
N LEU A 36 -26.30 5.00 -12.60
CA LEU A 36 -26.20 5.30 -11.17
C LEU A 36 -26.37 6.78 -10.85
N ARG A 37 -25.88 7.67 -11.71
CA ARG A 37 -25.99 9.12 -11.55
C ARG A 37 -27.42 9.56 -11.19
N ARG A 38 -28.42 9.10 -11.93
CA ARG A 38 -29.82 9.52 -11.71
C ARG A 38 -30.36 9.01 -10.38
N THR A 39 -30.00 7.78 -10.02
CA THR A 39 -30.39 7.16 -8.75
C THR A 39 -29.80 7.94 -7.56
N MET A 40 -28.53 8.36 -7.65
CA MET A 40 -27.88 9.17 -6.62
C MET A 40 -28.57 10.52 -6.43
N GLU A 41 -28.98 11.18 -7.52
CA GLU A 41 -29.71 12.45 -7.46
C GLU A 41 -31.07 12.29 -6.76
N LEU A 42 -31.88 11.33 -7.24
CA LEU A 42 -33.25 11.11 -6.76
C LEU A 42 -33.31 10.72 -5.28
N HIS A 43 -32.33 9.96 -4.79
CA HIS A 43 -32.35 9.42 -3.43
C HIS A 43 -31.38 10.11 -2.47
N SER A 44 -30.79 11.25 -2.86
CA SER A 44 -29.80 11.98 -2.05
C SER A 44 -30.27 12.36 -0.64
N SER A 45 -31.58 12.54 -0.44
CA SER A 45 -32.19 12.85 0.87
C SER A 45 -32.33 11.65 1.80
N THR A 46 -32.23 10.43 1.30
CA THR A 46 -32.44 9.19 2.07
C THR A 46 -31.25 8.24 2.02
N THR A 47 -30.40 8.35 1.00
CA THR A 47 -29.31 7.43 0.71
C THR A 47 -28.04 8.20 0.34
N ARG A 48 -26.91 7.80 0.93
CA ARG A 48 -25.57 8.28 0.62
C ARG A 48 -24.78 7.18 -0.09
N PHE A 49 -23.91 7.58 -0.99
CA PHE A 49 -23.07 6.67 -1.76
C PHE A 49 -21.60 6.92 -1.41
N ALA A 50 -20.84 5.86 -1.22
CA ALA A 50 -19.40 5.88 -1.06
C ALA A 50 -18.76 5.03 -2.17
N PHE A 51 -17.82 5.61 -2.89
CA PHE A 51 -17.09 4.94 -3.97
C PHE A 51 -15.64 4.78 -3.55
N ALA A 52 -15.15 3.55 -3.53
CA ALA A 52 -13.73 3.26 -3.40
C ALA A 52 -13.17 2.87 -4.77
N CYS A 53 -12.04 3.45 -5.15
CA CYS A 53 -11.38 3.19 -6.42
C CYS A 53 -9.89 3.53 -6.34
N ASN A 54 -9.07 2.89 -7.18
CA ASN A 54 -7.65 3.19 -7.27
C ASN A 54 -7.38 4.36 -8.23
N ASN A 55 -8.20 4.48 -9.29
CA ASN A 55 -8.07 5.54 -10.27
C ASN A 55 -9.36 6.37 -10.42
N SER A 56 -9.38 7.57 -9.80
CA SER A 56 -10.51 8.49 -9.89
C SER A 56 -10.84 8.93 -11.33
N ASN A 57 -9.88 8.88 -12.26
CA ASN A 57 -10.11 9.29 -13.66
C ASN A 57 -11.04 8.30 -14.40
N LYS A 58 -11.18 7.07 -13.91
CA LYS A 58 -12.14 6.08 -14.44
C LYS A 58 -13.56 6.28 -13.91
N ILE A 59 -13.75 7.18 -12.94
CA ILE A 59 -15.06 7.59 -12.45
C ILE A 59 -15.57 8.76 -13.29
N ILE A 60 -16.79 8.69 -13.79
CA ILE A 60 -17.35 9.75 -14.63
C ILE A 60 -17.51 11.06 -13.84
N GLU A 61 -17.26 12.20 -14.49
CA GLU A 61 -17.38 13.54 -13.89
C GLU A 61 -18.74 13.80 -13.21
N PRO A 62 -19.90 13.31 -13.73
CA PRO A 62 -21.17 13.47 -13.03
C PRO A 62 -21.23 12.85 -11.63
N ILE A 63 -20.51 11.75 -11.38
CA ILE A 63 -20.42 11.16 -10.03
C ILE A 63 -19.45 11.98 -9.18
N GLN A 64 -18.27 12.32 -9.72
CA GLN A 64 -17.24 13.09 -8.98
C GLN A 64 -17.77 14.45 -8.50
N SER A 65 -18.49 15.18 -9.35
CA SER A 65 -19.10 16.49 -9.00
C SER A 65 -20.15 16.42 -7.87
N ARG A 66 -20.65 15.23 -7.53
CA ARG A 66 -21.66 15.00 -6.48
C ARG A 66 -21.08 14.37 -5.21
N CYS A 67 -19.80 14.01 -5.21
CA CYS A 67 -19.13 13.34 -4.10
C CYS A 67 -18.02 14.22 -3.52
N ALA A 68 -17.81 14.13 -2.21
CA ALA A 68 -16.57 14.63 -1.62
C ALA A 68 -15.43 13.68 -2.02
N VAL A 69 -14.39 14.20 -2.67
CA VAL A 69 -13.24 13.41 -3.10
C VAL A 69 -12.21 13.39 -1.97
N VAL A 70 -12.01 12.22 -1.38
CA VAL A 70 -10.95 11.97 -0.39
C VAL A 70 -9.86 11.17 -1.07
N ARG A 71 -8.64 11.71 -1.12
CA ARG A 71 -7.48 11.05 -1.71
C ARG A 71 -6.63 10.42 -0.61
N PHE A 72 -6.41 9.12 -0.70
CA PHE A 72 -5.48 8.42 0.18
C PHE A 72 -4.09 8.42 -0.45
N SER A 73 -3.09 8.86 0.31
CA SER A 73 -1.68 8.71 -0.05
C SER A 73 -1.14 7.38 0.46
N LYS A 74 -0.01 6.96 -0.11
CA LYS A 74 0.82 5.90 0.49
C LYS A 74 1.10 6.23 1.96
N LEU A 75 1.13 5.20 2.80
CA LEU A 75 1.46 5.38 4.21
C LEU A 75 2.94 5.67 4.39
N SER A 76 3.28 6.43 5.43
CA SER A 76 4.68 6.60 5.82
C SER A 76 5.22 5.31 6.44
N ASN A 77 6.53 5.07 6.32
CA ASN A 77 7.17 3.93 6.96
C ASN A 77 6.95 3.93 8.48
N VAL A 78 6.87 5.11 9.10
CA VAL A 78 6.60 5.27 10.53
C VAL A 78 5.20 4.77 10.89
N ASP A 79 4.19 5.08 10.08
CA ASP A 79 2.81 4.65 10.36
C ASP A 79 2.61 3.15 10.13
N ILE A 80 3.26 2.59 9.11
CA ILE A 80 3.29 1.13 8.89
C ILE A 80 3.98 0.44 10.06
N LEU A 81 5.16 0.92 10.47
CA LEU A 81 5.92 0.35 11.57
C LEU A 81 5.12 0.35 12.88
N LYS A 82 4.46 1.47 13.22
CA LYS A 82 3.56 1.55 14.38
C LYS A 82 2.49 0.46 14.34
N ARG A 83 1.88 0.23 13.18
CA ARG A 83 0.85 -0.78 13.03
C ARG A 83 1.40 -2.20 13.12
N LEU A 84 2.57 -2.46 12.52
CA LEU A 84 3.25 -3.76 12.61
C LEU A 84 3.61 -4.10 14.05
N VAL A 85 4.26 -3.17 14.77
CA VAL A 85 4.66 -3.37 16.18
C VAL A 85 3.45 -3.65 17.06
N HIS A 86 2.34 -2.95 16.84
CA HIS A 86 1.09 -3.21 17.55
C HIS A 86 0.62 -4.67 17.36
N VAL A 87 0.57 -5.15 16.12
CA VAL A 87 0.15 -6.54 15.82
C VAL A 87 1.14 -7.55 16.40
N ILE A 88 2.44 -7.30 16.27
CA ILE A 88 3.50 -8.17 16.79
C ILE A 88 3.36 -8.37 18.30
N HIS A 89 3.04 -7.31 19.04
CA HIS A 89 2.85 -7.39 20.48
C HIS A 89 1.61 -8.20 20.87
N GLU A 90 0.46 -7.97 20.20
CA GLU A 90 -0.78 -8.70 20.45
C GLU A 90 -0.64 -10.20 20.13
N GLU A 91 -0.01 -10.52 18.99
CA GLU A 91 0.15 -11.90 18.51
C GLU A 91 1.42 -12.60 19.04
N LYS A 92 2.24 -11.89 19.83
CA LYS A 92 3.52 -12.38 20.40
C LYS A 92 4.47 -12.95 19.34
N VAL A 93 4.58 -12.27 18.21
CA VAL A 93 5.43 -12.65 17.09
C VAL A 93 6.91 -12.41 17.43
N ALA A 94 7.76 -13.41 17.24
CA ALA A 94 9.21 -13.21 17.35
C ALA A 94 9.74 -12.48 16.12
N TYR A 95 10.49 -11.40 16.34
CA TYR A 95 11.05 -10.57 15.26
C TYR A 95 12.44 -10.04 15.63
N SER A 96 13.15 -9.56 14.61
CA SER A 96 14.35 -8.76 14.74
C SER A 96 14.20 -7.43 13.98
N ASP A 97 14.94 -6.40 14.38
CA ASP A 97 14.78 -5.05 13.82
C ASP A 97 15.04 -5.00 12.31
N ASP A 98 16.03 -5.76 11.83
CA ASP A 98 16.33 -5.95 10.41
C ASP A 98 15.19 -6.62 9.64
N GLY A 99 14.40 -7.48 10.29
CA GLY A 99 13.21 -8.08 9.71
C GLY A 99 12.10 -7.06 9.46
N LEU A 100 11.89 -6.13 10.40
CA LEU A 100 10.92 -5.05 10.21
C LEU A 100 11.36 -4.07 9.14
N GLU A 101 12.66 -3.73 9.09
CA GLU A 101 13.22 -2.91 8.02
C GLU A 101 13.05 -3.57 6.66
N ALA A 102 13.28 -4.89 6.54
CA ALA A 102 13.06 -5.64 5.32
C ALA A 102 11.58 -5.60 4.87
N ILE A 103 10.63 -5.77 5.80
CA ILE A 103 9.20 -5.68 5.49
C ILE A 103 8.83 -4.27 5.00
N LEU A 104 9.30 -3.23 5.69
CA LEU A 104 9.04 -1.83 5.30
C LEU A 104 9.63 -1.52 3.91
N TYR A 105 10.83 -2.02 3.64
CA TYR A 105 11.49 -1.90 2.35
C TYR A 105 10.70 -2.56 1.22
N LEU A 106 10.05 -3.70 1.48
CA LEU A 106 9.23 -4.41 0.50
C LEU A 106 7.82 -3.84 0.33
N ALA A 107 7.24 -3.25 1.38
CA ALA A 107 5.84 -2.81 1.40
C ALA A 107 5.57 -1.51 0.63
N GLU A 108 6.55 -0.64 0.41
CA GLU A 108 6.43 0.61 -0.37
C GLU A 108 5.18 1.47 -0.06
N GLY A 109 4.77 1.54 1.21
CA GLY A 109 3.60 2.31 1.65
C GLY A 109 2.27 1.54 1.65
N ASP A 110 2.27 0.26 1.26
CA ASP A 110 1.12 -0.65 1.32
C ASP A 110 1.15 -1.49 2.62
N LEU A 111 0.24 -1.17 3.54
CA LEU A 111 0.11 -1.90 4.80
C LEU A 111 -0.37 -3.35 4.60
N ARG A 112 -1.20 -3.62 3.59
CA ARG A 112 -1.66 -4.99 3.30
C ARG A 112 -0.47 -5.85 2.90
N GLN A 113 0.41 -5.33 2.06
CA GLN A 113 1.64 -6.03 1.68
C GLN A 113 2.55 -6.26 2.88
N ALA A 114 2.75 -5.25 3.73
CA ALA A 114 3.55 -5.36 4.95
C ALA A 114 3.02 -6.45 5.89
N MET A 115 1.72 -6.45 6.14
CA MET A 115 1.05 -7.41 7.02
C MET A 115 1.11 -8.83 6.48
N ASN A 116 0.90 -9.00 5.17
CA ASN A 116 1.00 -10.31 4.53
C ASN A 116 2.43 -10.86 4.61
N ALA A 117 3.45 -10.00 4.39
CA ALA A 117 4.85 -10.39 4.52
C ALA A 117 5.18 -10.80 5.97
N LEU A 118 4.73 -10.03 6.97
CA LEU A 118 4.88 -10.36 8.38
C LEU A 118 4.29 -11.75 8.70
N GLN A 119 3.02 -11.95 8.35
CA GLN A 119 2.30 -13.19 8.63
C GLN A 119 2.92 -14.39 7.92
N ALA A 120 3.24 -14.26 6.63
CA ALA A 120 3.84 -15.33 5.85
C ALA A 120 5.23 -15.71 6.39
N THR A 121 6.03 -14.71 6.78
CA THR A 121 7.37 -14.95 7.37
C THR A 121 7.27 -15.69 8.69
N PHE A 122 6.40 -15.23 9.60
CA PHE A 122 6.21 -15.88 10.90
C PHE A 122 5.63 -17.29 10.75
N THR A 123 4.65 -17.48 9.86
CA THR A 123 4.04 -18.81 9.62
C THR A 123 5.05 -19.79 9.01
N GLY A 124 5.94 -19.32 8.13
CA GLY A 124 6.92 -20.17 7.47
C GLY A 124 8.13 -20.53 8.34
N TYR A 125 8.61 -19.58 9.15
CA TYR A 125 9.91 -19.71 9.83
C TYR A 125 9.87 -19.46 11.35
N GLY A 126 8.76 -18.99 11.91
CA GLY A 126 8.59 -18.70 13.34
C GLY A 126 9.35 -17.45 13.85
N LEU A 127 10.28 -16.90 13.06
CA LEU A 127 11.03 -15.69 13.37
C LEU A 127 11.06 -14.76 12.16
N VAL A 128 10.71 -13.49 12.38
CA VAL A 128 10.74 -12.45 11.36
C VAL A 128 12.09 -11.72 11.39
N ASN A 129 13.01 -12.15 10.54
CA ASN A 129 14.31 -11.50 10.29
C ASN A 129 14.48 -11.20 8.80
N ALA A 130 15.50 -10.42 8.41
CA ALA A 130 15.67 -9.99 7.02
C ALA A 130 15.77 -11.18 6.04
N ASP A 131 16.57 -12.20 6.39
CA ASP A 131 16.76 -13.39 5.56
C ASP A 131 15.45 -14.14 5.28
N ASN A 132 14.65 -14.36 6.31
CA ASN A 132 13.38 -15.07 6.19
C ASN A 132 12.36 -14.25 5.39
N VAL A 133 12.33 -12.93 5.59
CA VAL A 133 11.45 -12.02 4.84
C VAL A 133 11.77 -12.07 3.35
N PHE A 134 13.04 -11.90 2.96
CA PHE A 134 13.43 -11.93 1.55
C PHE A 134 13.22 -13.30 0.89
N LYS A 135 13.38 -14.41 1.65
CA LYS A 135 13.07 -15.76 1.17
C LYS A 135 11.58 -15.97 0.94
N VAL A 136 10.72 -15.52 1.85
CA VAL A 136 9.26 -15.70 1.72
C VAL A 136 8.68 -14.84 0.62
N CYS A 137 9.17 -13.60 0.49
CA CYS A 137 8.72 -12.69 -0.55
C CYS A 137 9.36 -12.97 -1.91
N ASP A 138 10.27 -13.94 -2.00
CA ASP A 138 11.03 -14.31 -3.20
C ASP A 138 11.70 -13.11 -3.89
N GLN A 139 12.29 -12.24 -3.07
CA GLN A 139 13.00 -11.04 -3.55
C GLN A 139 14.51 -11.19 -3.33
N PRO A 140 15.35 -10.78 -4.30
CA PRO A 140 16.79 -10.84 -4.14
C PRO A 140 17.23 -9.88 -3.03
N HIS A 141 18.13 -10.34 -2.16
CA HIS A 141 18.66 -9.50 -1.09
C HIS A 141 19.32 -8.24 -1.67
N PRO A 142 19.03 -7.03 -1.18
CA PRO A 142 19.52 -5.77 -1.75
C PRO A 142 21.05 -5.73 -1.93
N VAL A 143 21.80 -6.27 -0.97
CA VAL A 143 23.27 -6.39 -1.03
C VAL A 143 23.77 -7.12 -2.28
N LEU A 144 23.06 -8.14 -2.78
CA LEU A 144 23.47 -8.88 -3.98
C LEU A 144 23.38 -8.00 -5.23
N VAL A 145 22.31 -7.23 -5.35
CA VAL A 145 22.13 -6.30 -6.47
C VAL A 145 23.07 -5.09 -6.34
N GLU A 146 23.35 -4.66 -5.10
CA GLU A 146 24.35 -3.63 -4.83
C GLU A 146 25.77 -4.06 -5.27
N ASN A 147 26.15 -5.31 -5.07
CA ASN A 147 27.44 -5.83 -5.54
C ASN A 147 27.56 -5.78 -7.07
N ILE A 148 26.48 -6.10 -7.79
CA ILE A 148 26.42 -5.97 -9.26
C ILE A 148 26.62 -4.51 -9.67
N LEU A 149 25.92 -3.59 -8.99
CA LEU A 149 26.05 -2.15 -9.22
C LEU A 149 27.47 -1.65 -8.97
N ARG A 150 28.10 -2.06 -7.87
CA ARG A 150 29.47 -1.68 -7.52
C ARG A 150 30.48 -2.22 -8.53
N ALA A 151 30.32 -3.46 -9.00
CA ALA A 151 31.17 -4.04 -10.05
C ALA A 151 31.09 -3.25 -11.36
N CYS A 152 29.88 -2.87 -11.78
CA CYS A 152 29.66 -2.05 -12.97
C CYS A 152 30.23 -0.63 -12.83
N LEU A 153 29.94 0.05 -11.72
CA LEU A 153 30.19 1.49 -11.57
C LEU A 153 31.62 1.79 -11.09
N LEU A 154 32.10 1.10 -10.05
CA LEU A 154 33.41 1.38 -9.47
C LEU A 154 34.53 0.64 -10.19
N HIS A 155 34.32 -0.65 -10.47
CA HIS A 155 35.37 -1.51 -11.03
C HIS A 155 35.39 -1.49 -12.56
N LYS A 156 34.32 -1.00 -13.21
CA LYS A 156 34.10 -1.04 -14.66
C LYS A 156 34.29 -2.46 -15.24
N ASP A 157 34.04 -3.47 -14.41
CA ASP A 157 34.21 -4.88 -14.77
C ASP A 157 32.85 -5.48 -15.10
N LEU A 158 32.54 -5.48 -16.39
CA LEU A 158 31.30 -6.05 -16.91
C LEU A 158 31.26 -7.58 -16.76
N GLN A 159 32.41 -8.25 -16.77
CA GLN A 159 32.47 -9.71 -16.69
C GLN A 159 32.06 -10.19 -15.30
N GLU A 160 32.59 -9.55 -14.25
CA GLU A 160 32.22 -9.92 -12.88
C GLU A 160 30.77 -9.54 -12.57
N ALA A 161 30.31 -8.38 -13.02
CA ALA A 161 28.90 -7.99 -12.88
C ALA A 161 27.94 -8.96 -13.61
N HIS A 162 28.30 -9.39 -14.82
CA HIS A 162 27.51 -10.36 -15.58
C HIS A 162 27.45 -11.72 -14.88
N LYS A 163 28.56 -12.17 -14.30
CA LYS A 163 28.64 -13.41 -13.53
C LYS A 163 27.79 -13.36 -12.26
N GLU A 164 27.80 -12.25 -11.52
CA GLU A 164 26.93 -12.05 -10.35
C GLU A 164 25.44 -11.98 -10.75
N MET A 165 25.12 -11.31 -11.85
CA MET A 165 23.76 -11.32 -12.42
C MET A 165 23.33 -12.74 -12.79
N GLN A 166 24.19 -13.50 -13.48
CA GLN A 166 23.91 -14.89 -13.80
C GLN A 166 23.69 -15.72 -12.53
N ARG A 167 24.46 -15.51 -11.46
CA ARG A 167 24.25 -16.21 -10.19
C ARG A 167 22.85 -15.96 -9.61
N LEU A 168 22.34 -14.73 -9.68
CA LEU A 168 20.97 -14.42 -9.26
C LEU A 168 19.93 -15.16 -10.12
N LEU A 169 20.09 -15.15 -11.44
CA LEU A 169 19.17 -15.83 -12.35
C LEU A 169 19.17 -17.36 -12.15
N HIS A 170 20.35 -17.96 -11.93
CA HIS A 170 20.46 -19.40 -11.64
C HIS A 170 19.86 -19.78 -10.28
N ARG A 171 19.73 -18.82 -9.34
CA ARG A 171 19.01 -19.02 -8.07
C ARG A 171 17.48 -19.00 -8.23
N GLY A 172 16.98 -18.72 -9.44
CA GLY A 172 15.55 -18.75 -9.75
C GLY A 172 14.84 -17.39 -9.68
N TYR A 173 15.55 -16.31 -9.34
CA TYR A 173 14.96 -14.98 -9.30
C TYR A 173 14.54 -14.52 -10.71
N ALA A 174 13.35 -13.94 -10.83
CA ALA A 174 12.92 -13.40 -12.11
C ALA A 174 13.75 -12.15 -12.47
N PRO A 175 14.08 -11.95 -13.76
CA PRO A 175 14.75 -10.73 -14.21
C PRO A 175 14.00 -9.44 -13.82
N ALA A 176 12.67 -9.50 -13.75
CA ALA A 176 11.83 -8.38 -13.34
C ALA A 176 12.06 -7.98 -11.86
N ASP A 177 12.27 -8.95 -10.96
CA ASP A 177 12.53 -8.69 -9.54
C ASP A 177 13.91 -8.09 -9.33
N VAL A 178 14.90 -8.59 -10.07
CA VAL A 178 16.26 -8.03 -10.06
C VAL A 178 16.24 -6.58 -10.54
N LEU A 179 15.51 -6.29 -11.64
CA LEU A 179 15.37 -4.93 -12.15
C LEU A 179 14.64 -4.02 -11.18
N SER A 180 13.58 -4.50 -10.53
CA SER A 180 12.82 -3.73 -9.55
C SER A 180 13.66 -3.40 -8.32
N THR A 181 14.44 -4.37 -7.83
CA THR A 181 15.40 -4.17 -6.74
C THR A 181 16.51 -3.20 -7.12
N PHE A 182 17.00 -3.27 -8.36
CA PHE A 182 17.95 -2.30 -8.90
C PHE A 182 17.39 -0.87 -8.87
N PHE A 183 16.16 -0.66 -9.36
CA PHE A 183 15.54 0.66 -9.35
C PHE A 183 15.40 1.20 -7.93
N ARG A 184 15.03 0.34 -6.97
CA ARG A 184 14.89 0.71 -5.57
C ARG A 184 16.22 1.10 -4.93
N LEU A 185 17.29 0.35 -5.20
CA LEU A 185 18.65 0.68 -4.76
C LEU A 185 19.15 1.99 -5.37
N ALA A 186 18.90 2.21 -6.66
CA ALA A 186 19.31 3.43 -7.35
C ALA A 186 18.65 4.69 -6.77
N GLN A 187 17.37 4.59 -6.37
CA GLN A 187 16.67 5.68 -5.69
C GLN A 187 17.21 5.96 -4.28
N THR A 188 17.64 4.91 -3.57
CA THR A 188 18.10 5.01 -2.18
C THR A 188 19.56 5.45 -2.08
N HIS A 189 20.41 5.02 -3.02
CA HIS A 189 21.85 5.27 -3.03
C HIS A 189 22.28 6.17 -4.20
N VAL A 190 21.72 7.37 -4.29
CA VAL A 190 22.08 8.38 -5.32
C VAL A 190 23.59 8.65 -5.36
N LYS A 191 24.28 8.53 -4.21
CA LYS A 191 25.73 8.73 -4.09
C LYS A 191 26.58 7.72 -4.88
N LEU A 192 26.07 6.51 -5.16
CA LEU A 192 26.79 5.52 -5.97
C LEU A 192 26.91 5.95 -7.44
N PHE A 193 26.04 6.84 -7.90
CA PHE A 193 25.98 7.29 -9.30
C PHE A 193 26.51 8.71 -9.51
N SER A 194 26.91 9.41 -8.45
CA SER A 194 27.36 10.80 -8.50
C SER A 194 28.89 10.96 -8.52
N SER A 195 29.63 9.95 -9.01
CA SER A 195 31.10 9.96 -9.12
C SER A 195 31.53 9.98 -10.59
#